data_AF-A0A957HF77-F1
#
_entry.id   AF-A0A957HF77-F1
#
_cell.length_a   1.000
_cell.length_b   1.000
_cell.length_c   1.000
_cell.angle_alpha   90.00
_cell.angle_beta   90.00
_cell.angle_gamma   90.00
#
_symmetry.space_group_name_H-M   'P 1'
#
loop_
_entity.id
_entity.type
_entity.pdbx_description
1 polymer ?
#
loop_
_entity_poly.entity_id
_entity_poly.type
_entity_poly.pdbx_seq_one_letter_code
_entity_poly.pdbx_strand_id
1 'polypeptide(L)'
;MNSAFDRMNEMTAIGRPIDPRNFTNLLILILTPLVGGVAGGFALASGLELGTAARIGLSAGIITLLTWILARETDHDHPWSAFLSVTLAVVAFYLIQRNMLLQDEPHLLDTAVLTLFFAVLVMRIVSRIVGPPAQVVDSVGLLIGTAAVAFFGIWVTALVGVLAFLLDGVMSKPVWRNLLFALLALVVIAARIVIQNIGEPGALTLPYLLVIVAISIAYGATIIATREMHVGCDLEGHE
;
A
#
# COMPACT_ATOMS: atom_id res chain seq x y z
N MET A 1 18.87 6.51 27.16
CA MET A 1 17.48 6.99 27.18
C MET A 1 16.83 6.54 25.86
N ASN A 2 16.44 5.25 25.73
CA ASN A 2 15.78 4.71 24.51
C ASN A 2 14.95 3.42 24.73
N SER A 3 14.58 3.06 25.98
CA SER A 3 13.94 1.76 26.24
C SER A 3 12.54 1.58 25.64
N ALA A 4 11.86 2.66 25.22
CA ALA A 4 10.56 2.58 24.57
C ALA A 4 10.68 2.36 23.05
N PHE A 5 11.68 2.97 22.42
CA PHE A 5 11.94 2.82 20.99
C PHE A 5 12.47 1.42 20.67
N ASP A 6 13.37 0.90 21.52
CA ASP A 6 13.87 -0.47 21.41
C ASP A 6 12.73 -1.48 21.58
N ARG A 7 11.84 -1.27 22.56
CA ARG A 7 10.65 -2.12 22.77
C ARG A 7 9.66 -2.07 21.61
N MET A 8 9.51 -0.94 20.92
CA MET A 8 8.66 -0.84 19.72
C MET A 8 9.25 -1.62 18.55
N ASN A 9 10.55 -1.52 18.31
CA ASN A 9 11.24 -2.29 17.26
C ASN A 9 11.24 -3.80 17.56
N GLU A 10 11.17 -4.18 18.84
CA GLU A 10 10.97 -5.56 19.28
C GLU A 10 9.54 -6.08 19.06
N MET A 11 8.53 -5.21 18.90
CA MET A 11 7.11 -5.60 18.77
C MET A 11 6.55 -5.50 17.34
N THR A 12 7.13 -4.67 16.48
CA THR A 12 6.75 -4.57 15.07
C THR A 12 7.91 -4.14 14.20
N ALA A 13 8.12 -4.86 13.10
CA ALA A 13 9.08 -4.46 12.07
C ALA A 13 8.49 -3.47 11.06
N ILE A 14 7.15 -3.27 11.09
CA ILE A 14 6.42 -2.45 10.11
C ILE A 14 6.62 -0.96 10.37
N GLY A 15 6.69 -0.52 11.63
CA GLY A 15 6.66 0.90 11.99
C GLY A 15 8.01 1.62 11.89
N ARG A 16 8.60 1.80 10.70
CA ARG A 16 9.75 2.70 10.56
C ARG A 16 9.32 4.15 10.77
N PRO A 17 9.88 4.87 11.75
CA PRO A 17 9.57 6.28 11.94
C PRO A 17 10.10 7.09 10.75
N ILE A 18 9.34 8.10 10.35
CA ILE A 18 9.77 9.06 9.33
C ILE A 18 10.66 10.09 10.03
N ASP A 19 11.96 10.10 9.76
CA ASP A 19 12.87 11.11 10.29
C ASP A 19 12.67 12.44 9.54
N PRO A 20 12.19 13.52 10.20
CA PRO A 20 11.97 14.81 9.57
C PRO A 20 13.27 15.56 9.21
N ARG A 21 14.44 15.09 9.65
CA ARG A 21 15.74 15.69 9.29
C ARG A 21 16.11 15.43 7.83
N ASN A 22 15.61 14.33 7.25
CA ASN A 22 15.78 14.07 5.83
C ASN A 22 14.85 14.99 5.03
N PHE A 23 15.41 15.73 4.08
CA PHE A 23 14.66 16.70 3.26
C PHE A 23 13.47 16.06 2.52
N THR A 24 13.63 14.84 2.01
CA THR A 24 12.57 14.14 1.27
C THR A 24 11.43 13.70 2.19
N ASN A 25 11.75 13.25 3.40
CA ASN A 25 10.78 12.94 4.44
C ASN A 25 10.01 14.20 4.89
N LEU A 26 10.72 15.31 5.08
CA LEU A 26 10.09 16.59 5.41
C LEU A 26 9.14 17.03 4.28
N LEU A 27 9.55 16.89 3.02
CA LEU A 27 8.74 17.25 1.87
C LEU A 27 7.42 16.47 1.86
N ILE A 28 7.43 15.14 2.07
CA ILE A 28 6.19 14.36 2.07
C ILE A 28 5.30 14.69 3.27
N LEU A 29 5.88 15.01 4.44
CA LEU A 29 5.14 15.45 5.62
C LEU A 29 4.42 16.78 5.39
N ILE A 30 4.96 17.67 4.55
CA ILE A 30 4.32 18.92 4.16
C ILE A 30 3.31 18.71 3.02
N LEU A 31 3.67 17.91 2.01
CA LEU A 31 2.83 17.65 0.84
C LEU A 31 1.55 16.90 1.21
N THR A 32 1.61 15.96 2.16
CA THR A 32 0.46 15.17 2.61
C THR A 32 -0.73 16.04 3.07
N PRO A 33 -0.58 16.95 4.06
CA PRO A 33 -1.65 17.83 4.46
C PRO A 33 -1.99 18.88 3.40
N LEU A 34 -1.03 19.31 2.57
CA LEU A 34 -1.29 20.24 1.47
C LEU A 34 -2.24 19.63 0.44
N VAL A 35 -1.95 18.43 -0.06
CA VAL A 35 -2.78 17.71 -1.02
C VAL A 35 -4.16 17.42 -0.42
N GLY A 36 -4.20 16.99 0.84
CA GLY A 36 -5.47 16.77 1.54
C GLY A 36 -6.31 18.04 1.67
N GLY A 37 -5.68 19.17 2.04
CA GLY A 37 -6.32 20.46 2.14
C GLY A 37 -6.86 20.96 0.80
N VAL A 38 -6.08 20.82 -0.28
CA VAL A 38 -6.51 21.19 -1.64
C VAL A 38 -7.68 20.33 -2.11
N ALA A 39 -7.61 19.00 -1.94
CA ALA A 39 -8.66 18.08 -2.34
C ALA A 39 -9.97 18.31 -1.56
N GLY A 40 -9.87 18.51 -0.24
CA GLY A 40 -11.02 18.83 0.61
C GLY A 40 -11.60 20.21 0.32
N GLY A 41 -10.74 21.22 0.11
CA GLY A 41 -11.17 22.57 -0.27
C GLY A 41 -11.88 22.60 -1.61
N PHE A 42 -11.38 21.86 -2.60
CA PHE A 42 -12.04 21.71 -3.90
C PHE A 42 -13.39 20.98 -3.78
N ALA A 43 -13.47 19.93 -2.97
CA ALA A 43 -14.72 19.22 -2.69
C ALA A 43 -15.78 20.14 -2.07
N LEU A 44 -15.38 20.97 -1.09
CA LEU A 44 -16.27 21.95 -0.46
C LEU A 44 -16.70 23.04 -1.44
N ALA A 45 -15.78 23.57 -2.25
CA ALA A 45 -16.07 24.55 -3.28
C ALA A 45 -17.00 24.02 -4.38
N SER A 46 -17.03 22.70 -4.58
CA SER A 46 -17.94 22.00 -5.48
C SER A 46 -19.34 21.77 -4.90
N GLY A 47 -19.61 22.27 -3.68
CA GLY A 47 -20.92 22.21 -3.03
C GLY A 47 -21.17 20.97 -2.18
N LEU A 48 -20.15 20.13 -1.94
CA LEU A 48 -20.29 18.98 -1.04
C LEU A 48 -20.37 19.42 0.43
N GLU A 49 -21.05 18.61 1.26
CA GLU A 49 -21.09 18.83 2.71
C GLU A 49 -19.69 18.75 3.33
N LEU A 50 -19.45 19.55 4.37
CA LEU A 50 -18.19 19.60 5.11
C LEU A 50 -17.68 18.21 5.53
N GLY A 51 -18.56 17.32 6.00
CA GLY A 51 -18.17 15.97 6.40
C GLY A 51 -17.60 15.14 5.24
N THR A 52 -18.23 15.22 4.07
CA THR A 52 -17.79 14.53 2.85
C THR A 52 -16.49 15.15 2.32
N ALA A 53 -16.42 16.48 2.26
CA ALA A 53 -15.22 17.20 1.84
C ALA A 53 -14.01 16.89 2.74
N ALA A 54 -14.22 16.85 4.06
CA ALA A 54 -13.19 16.47 5.02
C ALA A 54 -12.72 15.03 4.81
N ARG A 55 -13.63 14.08 4.57
CA ARG A 55 -13.27 12.68 4.27
C ARG A 55 -12.45 12.56 2.98
N ILE A 56 -12.84 13.27 1.92
CA ILE A 56 -12.11 13.31 0.64
C ILE A 56 -10.70 13.85 0.86
N GLY A 57 -10.58 14.99 1.56
CA GLY A 57 -9.28 15.59 1.87
C GLY A 57 -8.38 14.67 2.68
N LEU A 58 -8.93 14.04 3.73
CA LEU A 58 -8.19 13.08 4.54
C LEU A 58 -7.72 11.88 3.70
N SER A 59 -8.59 11.33 2.86
CA SER A 59 -8.27 10.21 1.99
C SER A 59 -7.17 10.57 0.98
N ALA A 60 -7.23 11.76 0.38
CA ALA A 60 -6.20 12.25 -0.54
C ALA A 60 -4.82 12.36 0.14
N GLY A 61 -4.78 12.89 1.37
CA GLY A 61 -3.57 12.95 2.17
C GLY A 61 -3.01 11.55 2.48
N ILE A 62 -3.87 10.64 2.94
CA ILE A 62 -3.47 9.26 3.25
C ILE A 62 -2.94 8.55 1.99
N ILE A 63 -3.63 8.66 0.85
CA ILE A 63 -3.19 8.09 -0.44
C ILE A 63 -1.82 8.64 -0.83
N THR A 64 -1.61 9.95 -0.68
CA THR A 64 -0.33 10.62 -0.96
C THR A 64 0.79 10.02 -0.12
N LEU A 65 0.59 9.91 1.19
CA LEU A 65 1.57 9.34 2.10
C LEU A 65 1.84 7.86 1.83
N LEU A 66 0.78 7.04 1.66
CA LEU A 66 0.92 5.61 1.43
C LEU A 66 1.59 5.30 0.09
N THR A 67 1.30 6.07 -0.96
CA THR A 67 1.97 5.94 -2.26
C THR A 67 3.46 6.23 -2.14
N TRP A 68 3.82 7.29 -1.41
CA TRP A 68 5.22 7.62 -1.16
C TRP A 68 5.92 6.51 -0.37
N ILE A 69 5.29 5.98 0.68
CA ILE A 69 5.81 4.86 1.47
C ILE A 69 6.03 3.64 0.56
N LEU A 70 5.01 3.25 -0.20
CA LEU A 70 5.06 2.08 -1.07
C LEU A 70 6.19 2.18 -2.11
N ALA A 71 6.38 3.36 -2.69
CA ALA A 71 7.45 3.60 -3.64
C ALA A 71 8.83 3.51 -2.98
N ARG A 72 9.00 4.04 -1.75
CA ARG A 72 10.25 3.90 -0.98
C ARG A 72 10.57 2.46 -0.58
N GLU A 73 9.54 1.63 -0.36
CA GLU A 73 9.71 0.18 -0.12
C GLU A 73 10.08 -0.59 -1.40
N THR A 74 9.80 -0.02 -2.58
CA THR A 74 10.10 -0.64 -3.88
C THR A 74 11.46 -0.20 -4.44
N ASP A 75 11.78 1.10 -4.32
CA ASP A 75 13.01 1.73 -4.80
C ASP A 75 13.60 2.58 -3.68
N HIS A 76 14.40 1.94 -2.85
CA HIS A 76 15.04 2.57 -1.70
C HIS A 76 16.12 3.58 -2.12
N ASP A 77 16.80 3.34 -3.24
CA ASP A 77 18.00 4.09 -3.61
C ASP A 77 17.68 5.44 -4.25
N HIS A 78 16.50 5.58 -4.88
CA HIS A 78 16.11 6.81 -5.56
C HIS A 78 14.88 7.46 -4.91
N PRO A 79 15.04 8.30 -3.87
CA PRO A 79 13.90 8.90 -3.17
C PRO A 79 13.01 9.78 -4.09
N TRP A 80 13.55 10.26 -5.21
CA TRP A 80 12.79 11.04 -6.20
C TRP A 80 11.76 10.21 -6.99
N SER A 81 11.98 8.91 -7.17
CA SER A 81 11.01 8.04 -7.85
C SER A 81 9.69 7.92 -7.05
N ALA A 82 9.78 8.03 -5.72
CA ALA A 82 8.62 8.11 -4.84
C ALA A 82 7.77 9.35 -5.11
N PHE A 83 8.39 10.51 -5.39
CA PHE A 83 7.64 11.73 -5.73
C PHE A 83 6.98 11.68 -7.10
N LEU A 84 7.60 11.01 -8.07
CA LEU A 84 6.94 10.74 -9.35
C LEU A 84 5.69 9.87 -9.15
N SER A 85 5.80 8.82 -8.32
CA SER A 85 4.67 7.94 -7.98
C SER A 85 3.55 8.71 -7.27
N VAL A 86 3.89 9.56 -6.30
CA VAL A 86 2.94 10.48 -5.64
C VAL A 86 2.26 11.39 -6.65
N THR A 87 3.02 11.98 -7.58
CA THR A 87 2.48 12.90 -8.58
C THR A 87 1.45 12.19 -9.46
N LEU A 88 1.77 11.00 -9.95
CA LEU A 88 0.85 10.17 -10.73
C LEU A 88 -0.38 9.75 -9.93
N ALA A 89 -0.21 9.40 -8.65
CA ALA A 89 -1.33 9.05 -7.77
C ALA A 89 -2.26 10.24 -7.51
N VAL A 90 -1.72 11.45 -7.29
CA VAL A 90 -2.53 12.67 -7.12
C VAL A 90 -3.28 13.02 -8.40
N VAL A 91 -2.64 12.89 -9.57
CA VAL A 91 -3.31 13.08 -10.86
C VAL A 91 -4.43 12.06 -11.05
N ALA A 92 -4.16 10.77 -10.79
CA ALA A 92 -5.17 9.71 -10.87
C ALA A 92 -6.32 9.97 -9.91
N PHE A 93 -6.04 10.36 -8.66
CA PHE A 93 -7.03 10.74 -7.66
C PHE A 93 -7.92 11.87 -8.17
N TYR A 94 -7.34 12.94 -8.71
CA TYR A 94 -8.12 14.07 -9.24
C TYR A 94 -9.03 13.66 -10.42
N LEU A 95 -8.51 12.83 -11.34
CA LEU A 95 -9.29 12.32 -12.46
C LEU A 95 -10.45 11.43 -11.99
N ILE A 96 -10.21 10.56 -11.00
CA ILE A 96 -11.23 9.69 -10.40
C ILE A 96 -12.26 10.53 -9.65
N GLN A 97 -11.82 11.48 -8.81
CA GLN A 97 -12.71 12.37 -8.05
C GLN A 97 -13.65 13.14 -8.98
N ARG A 98 -13.12 13.65 -10.10
CA ARG A 98 -13.93 14.34 -11.12
C ARG A 98 -15.02 13.42 -11.71
N ASN A 99 -14.69 12.17 -12.00
CA ASN A 99 -15.65 11.20 -12.55
C ASN A 99 -16.65 10.73 -11.49
N MET A 100 -16.21 10.60 -10.24
CA MET A 100 -17.04 10.20 -9.10
C MET A 100 -18.14 11.22 -8.80
N LEU A 101 -17.82 12.53 -8.87
CA LEU A 101 -18.81 13.61 -8.77
C LEU A 101 -19.94 13.53 -9.83
N LEU A 102 -19.72 12.78 -10.91
CA LEU A 102 -20.70 12.57 -11.98
C LEU A 102 -21.52 11.28 -11.79
N GLN A 103 -21.09 10.35 -10.95
CA GLN A 103 -21.61 8.98 -10.89
C GLN A 103 -22.08 8.51 -9.50
N ASP A 104 -22.02 9.36 -8.46
CA ASP A 104 -22.54 9.08 -7.10
C ASP A 104 -22.03 7.75 -6.49
N GLU A 105 -20.77 7.39 -6.73
CA GLU A 105 -20.14 6.17 -6.17
C GLU A 105 -19.14 6.51 -5.05
N PRO A 106 -19.60 6.76 -3.80
CA PRO A 106 -18.78 7.21 -2.67
C PRO A 106 -17.67 6.23 -2.23
N HIS A 107 -17.79 4.96 -2.60
CA HIS A 107 -17.01 3.87 -2.00
C HIS A 107 -15.60 3.67 -2.60
N LEU A 108 -15.30 4.27 -3.76
CA LEU A 108 -14.04 4.04 -4.46
C LEU A 108 -12.82 4.59 -3.69
N LEU A 109 -12.97 5.72 -3.00
CA LEU A 109 -11.88 6.38 -2.26
C LEU A 109 -11.45 5.58 -1.03
N ASP A 110 -12.41 5.12 -0.23
CA ASP A 110 -12.15 4.30 0.96
C ASP A 110 -11.46 2.99 0.58
N THR A 111 -11.87 2.40 -0.55
CA THR A 111 -11.32 1.18 -1.13
C THR A 111 -9.86 1.38 -1.58
N ALA A 112 -9.53 2.54 -2.17
CA ALA A 112 -8.17 2.86 -2.60
C ALA A 112 -7.21 3.02 -1.41
N VAL A 113 -7.63 3.70 -0.34
CA VAL A 113 -6.84 3.82 0.90
C VAL A 113 -6.54 2.44 1.48
N LEU A 114 -7.57 1.59 1.60
CA LEU A 114 -7.41 0.23 2.11
C LEU A 114 -6.45 -0.59 1.24
N THR A 115 -6.59 -0.49 -0.08
CA THR A 115 -5.74 -1.23 -1.04
C THR A 115 -4.28 -0.80 -0.95
N LEU A 116 -4.00 0.50 -0.88
CA LEU A 116 -2.64 1.01 -0.73
C LEU A 116 -2.04 0.65 0.63
N PHE A 117 -2.82 0.75 1.69
CA PHE A 117 -2.37 0.34 3.03
C PHE A 117 -2.02 -1.15 3.05
N PHE A 118 -2.89 -1.97 2.47
CA PHE A 118 -2.65 -3.40 2.30
C PHE A 118 -1.40 -3.69 1.46
N ALA A 119 -1.19 -2.97 0.36
CA ALA A 119 -0.01 -3.11 -0.48
C ALA A 119 1.28 -2.80 0.29
N VAL A 120 1.28 -1.76 1.14
CA VAL A 120 2.42 -1.45 2.02
C VAL A 120 2.69 -2.60 2.99
N LEU A 121 1.66 -3.19 3.60
CA LEU A 121 1.83 -4.35 4.50
C LEU A 121 2.42 -5.56 3.77
N VAL A 122 1.90 -5.88 2.58
CA VAL A 122 2.40 -6.97 1.74
C VAL A 122 3.86 -6.74 1.39
N MET A 123 4.20 -5.54 0.89
CA MET A 123 5.56 -5.22 0.50
C MET A 123 6.51 -5.33 1.69
N ARG A 124 6.15 -4.86 2.88
CA ARG A 124 7.00 -4.96 4.07
C ARG A 124 7.27 -6.39 4.52
N ILE A 125 6.35 -7.31 4.29
CA ILE A 125 6.55 -8.73 4.62
C ILE A 125 7.40 -9.43 3.56
N VAL A 126 7.15 -9.13 2.28
CA VAL A 126 7.88 -9.76 1.16
C VAL A 126 9.30 -9.20 1.01
N SER A 127 9.47 -7.90 1.20
CA SER A 127 10.75 -7.19 1.12
C SER A 127 11.62 -7.49 2.33
N ARG A 128 12.29 -8.65 2.32
CA ARG A 128 13.33 -9.01 3.30
C ARG A 128 14.67 -8.29 3.07
N ILE A 129 14.73 -7.35 2.12
CA ILE A 129 15.97 -6.67 1.68
C ILE A 129 16.45 -5.69 2.74
N VAL A 130 15.54 -5.07 3.50
CA VAL A 130 15.89 -4.03 4.46
C VAL A 130 15.16 -4.32 5.78
N GLY A 131 15.88 -4.71 6.83
CA GLY A 131 15.36 -4.80 8.20
C GLY A 131 15.13 -6.21 8.76
N PRO A 132 14.67 -6.30 10.02
CA PRO A 132 14.46 -7.56 10.72
C PRO A 132 13.30 -8.38 10.10
N PRO A 133 13.31 -9.72 10.22
CA PRO A 133 12.27 -10.57 9.67
C PRO A 133 10.90 -10.23 10.27
N ALA A 134 9.84 -10.37 9.46
CA ALA A 134 8.46 -10.08 9.85
C ALA A 134 8.08 -10.78 11.16
N GLN A 135 7.55 -10.01 12.10
CA GLN A 135 7.13 -10.53 13.40
C GLN A 135 5.71 -11.11 13.35
N VAL A 136 5.31 -11.78 14.43
CA VAL A 136 3.96 -12.36 14.53
C VAL A 136 2.88 -11.27 14.43
N VAL A 137 3.09 -10.12 15.05
CA VAL A 137 2.17 -8.98 14.99
C VAL A 137 2.00 -8.50 13.54
N ASP A 138 3.09 -8.42 12.79
CA ASP A 138 3.09 -8.00 11.39
C ASP A 138 2.31 -9.00 10.51
N SER A 139 2.49 -10.29 10.78
CA SER A 139 1.78 -11.37 10.09
C SER A 139 0.27 -11.37 10.41
N VAL A 140 -0.10 -11.11 11.67
CA VAL A 140 -1.51 -10.96 12.07
C VAL A 140 -2.11 -9.71 11.42
N GLY A 141 -1.37 -8.61 11.36
CA GLY A 141 -1.78 -7.39 10.67
C GLY A 141 -2.07 -7.63 9.20
N LEU A 142 -1.19 -8.36 8.49
CA LEU A 142 -1.45 -8.74 7.10
C LEU A 142 -2.67 -9.65 6.97
N LEU A 143 -2.87 -10.62 7.86
CA LEU A 143 -4.03 -11.52 7.82
C LEU A 143 -5.34 -10.74 7.98
N ILE A 144 -5.39 -9.79 8.93
CA ILE A 144 -6.52 -8.88 9.11
C ILE A 144 -6.73 -8.03 7.85
N GLY A 145 -5.65 -7.49 7.27
CA GLY A 145 -5.71 -6.74 6.01
C GLY A 145 -6.26 -7.58 4.87
N THR A 146 -5.81 -8.82 4.71
CA THR A 146 -6.30 -9.76 3.69
C THR A 146 -7.78 -10.06 3.88
N ALA A 147 -8.20 -10.31 5.13
CA ALA A 147 -9.60 -10.54 5.45
C ALA A 147 -10.47 -9.30 5.18
N ALA A 148 -9.98 -8.09 5.52
CA ALA A 148 -10.69 -6.84 5.26
C ALA A 148 -10.88 -6.60 3.76
N VAL A 149 -9.81 -6.72 2.97
CA VAL A 149 -9.85 -6.57 1.51
C VAL A 149 -10.80 -7.60 0.87
N ALA A 150 -10.80 -8.84 1.34
CA ALA A 150 -11.76 -9.86 0.91
C ALA A 150 -13.20 -9.51 1.31
N PHE A 151 -13.39 -8.90 2.49
CA PHE A 151 -14.70 -8.49 2.99
C PHE A 151 -15.30 -7.36 2.16
N PHE A 152 -14.49 -6.38 1.74
CA PHE A 152 -14.90 -5.27 0.88
C PHE A 152 -15.03 -5.64 -0.61
N GLY A 153 -15.03 -6.93 -0.95
CA GLY A 153 -15.31 -7.42 -2.31
C GLY A 153 -14.10 -7.39 -3.25
N ILE A 154 -12.93 -6.97 -2.78
CA ILE A 154 -11.68 -6.95 -3.57
C ILE A 154 -10.93 -8.28 -3.42
N TRP A 155 -11.63 -9.39 -3.63
CA TRP A 155 -11.10 -10.73 -3.35
C TRP A 155 -9.83 -11.06 -4.15
N VAL A 156 -9.65 -10.48 -5.34
CA VAL A 156 -8.42 -10.62 -6.13
C VAL A 156 -7.21 -10.03 -5.39
N THR A 157 -7.37 -8.87 -4.76
CA THR A 157 -6.30 -8.26 -3.95
C THR A 157 -6.04 -9.08 -2.69
N ALA A 158 -7.05 -9.74 -2.12
CA ALA A 158 -6.84 -10.65 -1.00
C ALA A 158 -5.97 -11.88 -1.37
N LEU A 159 -6.05 -12.37 -2.61
CA LEU A 159 -5.15 -13.43 -3.09
C LEU A 159 -3.68 -13.00 -3.08
N VAL A 160 -3.38 -11.70 -3.28
CA VAL A 160 -2.02 -11.18 -3.16
C VAL A 160 -1.48 -11.37 -1.74
N GLY A 161 -2.34 -11.24 -0.71
CA GLY A 161 -1.97 -11.53 0.68
C GLY A 161 -1.65 -13.00 0.93
N VAL A 162 -2.42 -13.91 0.34
CA VAL A 162 -2.13 -15.35 0.36
C VAL A 162 -0.76 -15.61 -0.27
N LEU A 163 -0.50 -15.05 -1.45
CA LEU A 163 0.78 -15.20 -2.13
C LEU A 163 1.93 -14.63 -1.29
N ALA A 164 1.75 -13.49 -0.64
CA ALA A 164 2.75 -12.92 0.25
C ALA A 164 3.12 -13.87 1.40
N PHE A 165 2.13 -14.46 2.07
CA PHE A 165 2.36 -15.47 3.11
C PHE A 165 3.03 -16.75 2.59
N LEU A 166 2.64 -17.22 1.40
CA LEU A 166 3.25 -18.39 0.77
C LEU A 166 4.70 -18.14 0.39
N LEU A 167 4.99 -17.01 -0.24
CA LEU A 167 6.35 -16.61 -0.61
C LEU A 167 7.23 -16.53 0.64
N ASP A 168 6.75 -15.86 1.69
CA ASP A 168 7.48 -15.75 2.95
C ASP A 168 7.70 -17.11 3.65
N GLY A 169 6.74 -18.03 3.51
CA GLY A 169 6.82 -19.40 4.01
C GLY A 169 7.77 -20.33 3.23
N VAL A 170 8.11 -20.02 1.98
CA VAL A 170 8.93 -20.88 1.08
C VAL A 170 10.36 -20.38 0.91
N MET A 171 10.65 -19.11 1.20
CA MET A 171 12.01 -18.55 1.10
C MET A 171 13.04 -19.25 2.01
N SER A 172 14.35 -19.03 1.75
CA SER A 172 15.51 -19.73 2.34
C SER A 172 15.54 -19.78 3.88
N LYS A 173 14.83 -18.88 4.56
CA LYS A 173 14.56 -18.94 6.01
C LYS A 173 13.04 -19.00 6.19
N PRO A 174 12.43 -20.19 6.10
CA PRO A 174 10.98 -20.30 6.06
C PRO A 174 10.37 -20.05 7.44
N VAL A 175 9.34 -19.20 7.50
CA VAL A 175 8.52 -19.02 8.70
C VAL A 175 7.26 -19.87 8.54
N TRP A 176 7.31 -21.12 9.03
CA TRP A 176 6.24 -22.11 8.82
C TRP A 176 4.84 -21.62 9.26
N ARG A 177 4.77 -20.74 10.27
CA ARG A 177 3.52 -20.13 10.74
C ARG A 177 2.81 -19.34 9.63
N ASN A 178 3.57 -18.76 8.69
CA ASN A 178 3.00 -17.98 7.60
C ASN A 178 2.29 -18.86 6.58
N LEU A 179 2.65 -20.14 6.46
CA LEU A 179 1.87 -21.11 5.69
C LEU A 179 0.49 -21.38 6.33
N LEU A 180 0.41 -21.40 7.67
CA LEU A 180 -0.89 -21.48 8.35
C LEU A 180 -1.73 -20.23 8.11
N PHE A 181 -1.12 -19.05 8.14
CA PHE A 181 -1.83 -17.80 7.81
C PHE A 181 -2.28 -17.76 6.35
N ALA A 182 -1.49 -18.28 5.40
CA ALA A 182 -1.91 -18.45 4.01
C ALA A 182 -3.15 -19.35 3.90
N LEU A 183 -3.16 -20.49 4.60
CA LEU A 183 -4.31 -21.39 4.63
C LEU A 183 -5.55 -20.72 5.22
N LEU A 184 -5.40 -20.02 6.35
CA LEU A 184 -6.51 -19.28 6.98
C LEU A 184 -7.05 -18.18 6.06
N ALA A 185 -6.17 -17.43 5.40
CA ALA A 185 -6.56 -16.41 4.43
C ALA A 185 -7.33 -17.02 3.24
N LEU A 186 -6.90 -18.17 2.72
CA LEU A 186 -7.64 -18.90 1.68
C LEU A 186 -9.04 -19.31 2.15
N VAL A 187 -9.17 -19.82 3.37
CA VAL A 187 -10.47 -20.17 3.94
C VAL A 187 -11.39 -18.96 4.04
N VAL A 188 -10.88 -17.81 4.49
CA VAL A 188 -11.66 -16.56 4.56
C VAL A 188 -12.13 -16.12 3.17
N ILE A 189 -11.24 -16.15 2.16
CA ILE A 189 -11.59 -15.79 0.78
C ILE A 189 -12.64 -16.75 0.23
N ALA A 190 -12.44 -18.07 0.37
CA ALA A 190 -13.38 -19.08 -0.10
C ALA A 190 -14.76 -18.94 0.56
N ALA A 191 -14.80 -18.73 1.88
CA ALA A 191 -16.03 -18.49 2.61
C ALA A 191 -16.77 -17.25 2.10
N ARG A 192 -16.06 -16.15 1.81
CA ARG A 192 -16.67 -14.94 1.26
C ARG A 192 -17.23 -15.15 -0.14
N ILE A 193 -16.50 -15.85 -1.02
CA ILE A 193 -16.97 -16.17 -2.37
C ILE A 193 -18.26 -16.99 -2.30
N VAL A 194 -18.33 -18.01 -1.43
CA VAL A 194 -19.51 -18.87 -1.27
C VAL A 194 -20.70 -18.09 -0.68
N ILE A 195 -20.48 -17.27 0.35
CA ILE A 195 -21.56 -16.54 1.03
C ILE A 195 -22.19 -15.47 0.13
N GLN A 196 -21.36 -14.74 -0.63
CA GLN A 196 -21.84 -13.60 -1.42
C GLN A 196 -22.11 -13.93 -2.89
N ASN A 197 -21.85 -15.17 -3.32
CA ASN A 197 -21.95 -15.60 -4.72
C ASN A 197 -21.24 -14.62 -5.68
N ILE A 198 -20.10 -14.07 -5.24
CA ILE A 198 -19.28 -13.15 -6.04
C ILE A 198 -18.50 -14.00 -7.03
N GLY A 199 -19.18 -14.40 -8.11
CA GLY A 199 -18.58 -15.11 -9.24
C GLY A 199 -18.04 -14.17 -10.31
N GLU A 200 -18.49 -12.92 -10.34
CA GLU A 200 -18.07 -11.96 -11.36
C GLU A 200 -17.03 -10.99 -10.78
N PRO A 201 -15.76 -11.09 -11.20
CA PRO A 201 -14.83 -9.99 -10.98
C PRO A 201 -15.43 -8.75 -11.62
N GLY A 202 -15.48 -7.63 -10.88
CA GLY A 202 -15.96 -6.36 -11.42
C GLY A 202 -15.34 -6.12 -12.79
N ALA A 203 -16.19 -5.85 -13.79
CA ALA A 203 -15.77 -5.86 -15.19
C ALA A 203 -14.60 -4.88 -15.42
N LEU A 204 -13.40 -5.42 -15.56
CA LEU A 204 -12.24 -4.67 -16.02
C LEU A 204 -12.53 -4.22 -17.44
N THR A 205 -12.76 -2.92 -17.62
CA THR A 205 -12.91 -2.38 -18.96
C THR A 205 -11.61 -2.59 -19.73
N LEU A 206 -11.72 -2.84 -21.04
CA LEU A 206 -10.57 -3.10 -21.90
C LEU A 206 -9.43 -2.07 -21.75
N PRO A 207 -9.70 -0.74 -21.63
CA PRO A 207 -8.65 0.24 -21.40
C PRO A 207 -7.83 -0.03 -20.12
N TYR A 208 -8.46 -0.38 -19.01
CA TYR A 208 -7.75 -0.68 -17.77
C TYR A 208 -6.92 -1.96 -17.89
N LEU A 209 -7.45 -2.99 -18.55
CA LEU A 209 -6.72 -4.24 -18.80
C LEU A 209 -5.43 -3.98 -19.60
N LEU A 210 -5.51 -3.17 -20.66
CA LEU A 210 -4.34 -2.82 -21.48
C LEU A 210 -3.28 -2.07 -20.68
N VAL A 211 -3.69 -1.13 -19.82
CA VAL A 211 -2.77 -0.39 -18.94
C VAL A 211 -2.09 -1.33 -17.94
N ILE A 212 -2.85 -2.23 -17.30
CA ILE A 212 -2.28 -3.21 -16.35
C ILE A 212 -1.27 -4.12 -17.04
N VAL A 213 -1.60 -4.63 -18.23
CA VAL A 213 -0.69 -5.49 -19.01
C VAL A 213 0.56 -4.72 -19.42
N ALA A 214 0.42 -3.48 -19.90
CA ALA A 214 1.55 -2.65 -20.30
C ALA A 214 2.49 -2.36 -19.12
N ILE A 215 1.94 -1.98 -17.96
CA ILE A 215 2.73 -1.74 -16.73
C ILE A 215 3.41 -3.03 -16.27
N SER A 216 2.71 -4.16 -16.31
CA SER A 216 3.27 -5.46 -15.90
C SER A 216 4.42 -5.91 -16.80
N ILE A 217 4.30 -5.70 -18.13
CA ILE A 217 5.38 -5.98 -19.09
C ILE A 217 6.56 -5.04 -18.85
N ALA A 218 6.32 -3.74 -18.70
CA ALA A 218 7.37 -2.77 -18.43
C ALA A 218 8.13 -3.10 -17.15
N TYR A 219 7.40 -3.43 -16.08
CA TYR A 219 7.99 -3.82 -14.79
C TYR A 219 8.78 -5.13 -14.88
N GLY A 220 8.24 -6.15 -15.56
CA GLY A 220 8.97 -7.39 -15.83
C GLY A 220 10.24 -7.17 -16.63
N ALA A 221 10.20 -6.30 -17.65
CA ALA A 221 11.37 -5.92 -18.42
C ALA A 221 12.41 -5.19 -17.57
N THR A 222 11.99 -4.30 -16.66
CA THR A 222 12.92 -3.66 -15.72
C THR A 222 13.61 -4.68 -14.81
N ILE A 223 12.87 -5.64 -14.24
CA ILE A 223 13.45 -6.71 -13.41
C ILE A 223 14.51 -7.52 -14.17
N ILE A 224 14.26 -7.84 -15.44
CA ILE A 224 15.21 -8.60 -16.26
C ILE A 224 16.47 -7.76 -16.57
N ALA A 225 16.31 -6.45 -16.74
CA ALA A 225 17.39 -5.53 -17.04
C ALA A 225 18.27 -5.23 -15.81
N THR A 226 17.70 -5.11 -14.61
CA THR A 226 18.45 -4.91 -13.36
C THR A 226 18.94 -6.25 -12.79
N ARG A 227 20.08 -6.73 -13.30
CA ARG A 227 20.74 -7.95 -12.81
C ARG A 227 21.55 -7.77 -11.51
N GLU A 228 21.82 -6.53 -11.12
CA GLU A 228 22.65 -6.22 -9.94
C GLU A 228 21.91 -5.22 -9.04
N MET A 229 21.71 -5.57 -7.76
CA MET A 229 21.21 -4.64 -6.74
C MET A 229 22.37 -4.19 -5.87
N HIS A 230 22.70 -2.91 -5.93
CA HIS A 230 23.68 -2.28 -5.05
C HIS A 230 22.93 -1.75 -3.82
N VAL A 231 22.97 -2.47 -2.70
CA VAL A 231 22.34 -2.00 -1.46
C VAL A 231 23.27 -1.00 -0.79
N GLY A 232 22.94 0.29 -0.88
CA GLY A 232 23.53 1.32 -0.02
C GLY A 232 23.04 1.14 1.42
N CYS A 233 23.95 0.95 2.37
CA CYS A 233 23.57 0.89 3.78
C CYS A 233 23.42 2.32 4.31
N ASP A 234 22.19 2.74 4.62
CA ASP A 234 21.84 4.10 5.13
C ASP A 234 22.33 4.37 6.58
N LEU A 235 23.24 3.55 7.12
CA LEU A 235 23.89 3.80 8.41
C LEU A 235 25.13 4.68 8.23
N GLU A 236 24.94 5.92 7.78
CA GLU A 236 25.91 6.99 8.03
C GLU A 236 25.69 7.50 9.46
N GLY A 237 26.43 6.99 10.46
CA GLY A 237 26.43 7.63 11.78
C GLY A 237 26.73 6.81 13.04
N HIS A 238 27.45 5.70 12.96
CA HIS A 238 28.02 5.04 14.15
C HIS A 238 29.49 4.66 13.93
N GLU A 239 30.35 5.68 13.83
CA GLU A 239 31.77 5.59 14.22
C GLU A 239 32.04 6.62 15.32
#